data_AF-A0A914SML6-F1
#
_entry.id   AF-A0A914SML6-F1
#
_cell.length_a   1.000
_cell.length_b   1.000
_cell.length_c   1.000
_cell.angle_alpha   90.00
_cell.angle_beta   90.00
_cell.angle_gamma   90.00
#
_symmetry.space_group_name_H-M   'P 1'
#
loop_
_entity.id
_entity.type
_entity.pdbx_description
1 polymer ?
#
loop_
_entity_poly.entity_id
_entity_poly.type
_entity_poly.pdbx_seq_one_letter_code
_entity_poly.pdbx_strand_id
1 'polypeptide(L)'
;MAPRKTTKRGSTESDEEQQPATPPPPPKKAKKAKNILVNNDDDGSDIESSTKVPPNSFMDFIHDLKEYGKEKLNHKGKLNLSKIADGIPMLRRHHDLYSQPTFNSDFNALFITAARRKNIYTDLAVEVIDRYLNDGQTVESFPGFPKAPSRPISAYVSENLNVARGINELVKLRKEFASGTIDTKKYFDTYAEECEVYVEKLKKYLEKNSSKLRETHKTYITNLIKRTSKIVDSKPYKKTKKEKKTAFEWYKDANPELYADRDEETRDRKLQRKFDKLEEIEKRVYEKIAAINS
;
A
#
# COMPACT_ATOMS: atom_id res chain seq x y z
N MET A 1 72.23 8.12 36.18
CA MET A 1 71.59 9.36 35.68
C MET A 1 72.43 9.88 34.53
N ALA A 2 71.86 10.04 33.34
CA ALA A 2 72.61 10.34 32.10
C ALA A 2 71.89 11.41 31.27
N PRO A 3 72.61 12.20 30.44
CA PRO A 3 72.15 13.51 29.99
C PRO A 3 71.49 13.55 28.61
N ARG A 4 70.79 14.66 28.32
CA ARG A 4 70.41 15.07 26.96
C ARG A 4 71.65 15.27 26.09
N LYS A 5 71.61 14.79 24.84
CA LYS A 5 72.10 15.53 23.66
C LYS A 5 71.64 14.86 22.35
N THR A 6 71.11 15.71 21.44
CA THR A 6 71.35 15.80 19.99
C THR A 6 71.61 14.50 19.19
N THR A 7 71.10 14.32 17.97
CA THR A 7 71.68 14.82 16.68
C THR A 7 70.85 14.15 15.56
N LYS A 8 70.49 14.71 14.39
CA LYS A 8 70.81 15.96 13.65
C LYS A 8 69.53 16.45 12.90
N ARG A 9 69.65 17.52 12.10
CA ARG A 9 68.92 17.73 10.82
C ARG A 9 69.96 17.86 9.70
N GLY A 10 69.59 17.43 8.50
CA GLY A 10 70.23 17.72 7.21
C GLY A 10 69.27 17.18 6.14
N SER A 11 68.58 17.96 5.30
CA SER A 11 68.98 19.09 4.41
C SER A 11 69.41 18.61 3.02
N THR A 12 68.41 18.43 2.15
CA THR A 12 68.37 18.59 0.67
C THR A 12 66.87 18.63 0.33
N GLU A 13 66.25 19.76 -0.01
CA GLU A 13 66.30 20.44 -1.32
C GLU A 13 66.04 19.51 -2.51
N SER A 14 64.82 19.62 -3.07
CA SER A 14 64.59 19.81 -4.51
C SER A 14 63.08 19.96 -4.79
N ASP A 15 62.70 21.15 -5.25
CA ASP A 15 61.72 21.48 -6.29
C ASP A 15 60.23 21.11 -6.18
N GLU A 16 59.42 22.18 -6.29
CA GLU A 16 58.01 22.14 -6.71
C GLU A 16 57.91 21.64 -8.16
N GLU A 17 57.20 20.53 -8.37
CA GLU A 17 56.61 20.23 -9.68
C GLU A 17 55.10 20.09 -9.53
N GLN A 18 54.37 21.08 -10.06
CA GLN A 18 52.91 21.17 -9.96
C GLN A 18 52.24 20.08 -10.81
N GLN A 19 51.82 18.99 -10.19
CA GLN A 19 50.95 18.02 -10.87
C GLN A 19 49.54 18.61 -11.06
N PRO A 20 48.98 18.55 -12.28
CA PRO A 20 47.71 19.21 -12.60
C PRO A 20 46.53 18.52 -11.89
N ALA A 21 45.59 19.34 -11.40
CA ALA A 21 44.38 18.86 -10.75
C ALA A 21 43.58 17.92 -11.67
N THR A 22 43.33 16.70 -11.19
CA THR A 22 42.48 15.74 -11.91
C THR A 22 41.04 16.26 -11.98
N PRO A 23 40.40 16.24 -13.17
CA PRO A 23 39.04 16.76 -13.30
C PRO A 23 38.06 15.89 -12.50
N PRO A 24 37.06 16.48 -11.82
CA PRO A 24 36.11 15.73 -11.02
C PRO A 24 35.31 14.74 -11.88
N PRO A 25 34.99 13.54 -11.36
CA PRO A 25 34.32 12.51 -12.14
C PRO A 25 32.94 12.99 -12.63
N PRO A 26 32.56 12.69 -13.89
CA PRO A 26 31.33 13.21 -14.48
C PRO A 26 30.09 12.73 -13.73
N PRO A 27 29.04 13.57 -13.62
CA PRO A 27 27.86 13.28 -12.83
C PRO A 27 27.17 12.00 -13.31
N LYS A 28 26.88 11.09 -12.36
CA LYS A 28 26.21 9.82 -12.62
C LYS A 28 24.88 10.07 -13.32
N LYS A 29 24.76 9.66 -14.58
CA LYS A 29 23.54 9.80 -15.40
C LYS A 29 22.33 9.28 -14.62
N ALA A 30 21.39 10.17 -14.29
CA ALA A 30 20.14 9.80 -13.64
C ALA A 30 19.40 8.78 -14.51
N LYS A 31 19.11 7.60 -13.95
CA LYS A 31 18.28 6.60 -14.63
C LYS A 31 16.86 7.18 -14.73
N LYS A 32 16.48 7.62 -15.94
CA LYS A 32 15.08 7.94 -16.25
C LYS A 32 14.21 6.73 -15.87
N ALA A 33 13.32 6.91 -14.91
CA ALA A 33 12.22 5.99 -14.70
C ALA A 33 11.34 6.06 -15.96
N LYS A 34 11.35 5.00 -16.78
CA LYS A 34 10.32 4.83 -17.80
C LYS A 34 9.03 4.47 -17.06
N ASN A 35 8.13 5.45 -16.92
CA ASN A 35 6.72 5.14 -16.72
C ASN A 35 6.27 4.36 -17.96
N ILE A 36 5.95 3.08 -17.77
CA ILE A 36 5.23 2.30 -18.76
C ILE A 36 3.76 2.66 -18.56
N LEU A 37 3.24 3.48 -19.46
CA LEU A 37 1.79 3.59 -19.66
C LEU A 37 1.33 2.23 -20.22
N VAL A 38 0.54 1.48 -19.45
CA VAL A 38 -0.22 0.35 -19.98
C VAL A 38 -1.62 0.86 -20.24
N ASN A 39 -1.91 1.13 -21.51
CA ASN A 39 -3.30 1.27 -21.95
C ASN A 39 -3.90 -0.15 -21.92
N ASN A 40 -5.04 -0.30 -21.24
CA ASN A 40 -5.79 -1.56 -21.25
C ASN A 40 -6.86 -1.48 -22.36
N ASP A 41 -6.48 -1.92 -23.55
CA ASP A 41 -7.44 -2.52 -24.49
C ASP A 41 -7.09 -4.01 -24.51
N ASP A 42 -7.81 -4.80 -23.72
CA ASP A 42 -7.73 -6.27 -23.77
C ASP A 42 -9.16 -6.81 -23.73
N ASP A 43 -9.63 -7.15 -24.92
CA ASP A 43 -10.98 -7.62 -25.21
C ASP A 43 -11.17 -9.07 -24.77
N GLY A 44 -12.40 -9.51 -24.60
CA GLY A 44 -12.70 -10.83 -24.05
C GLY A 44 -12.24 -11.98 -24.95
N SER A 45 -11.12 -12.63 -24.60
CA SER A 45 -10.73 -13.92 -25.19
C SER A 45 -10.06 -14.85 -24.17
N ASP A 46 -9.98 -16.11 -24.58
CA ASP A 46 -9.93 -17.31 -23.77
C ASP A 46 -8.70 -17.53 -22.87
N ILE A 47 -8.97 -18.25 -21.77
CA ILE A 47 -8.16 -19.34 -21.19
C ILE A 47 -6.70 -19.45 -21.67
N GLU A 48 -5.86 -18.44 -21.40
CA GLU A 48 -4.43 -18.62 -21.52
C GLU A 48 -3.90 -19.49 -20.36
N SER A 49 -3.06 -20.46 -20.73
CA SER A 49 -2.30 -21.32 -19.84
C SER A 49 -1.35 -20.47 -18.99
N SER A 50 -1.78 -20.08 -17.78
CA SER A 50 -0.96 -19.22 -16.93
C SER A 50 0.38 -19.90 -16.63
N THR A 51 1.45 -19.36 -17.23
CA THR A 51 2.85 -19.76 -17.08
C THR A 51 3.42 -19.39 -15.70
N LYS A 52 2.57 -19.42 -14.67
CA LYS A 52 2.86 -19.02 -13.29
C LYS A 52 2.44 -20.11 -12.34
N VAL A 53 3.22 -20.27 -11.29
CA VAL A 53 3.07 -21.38 -10.35
C VAL A 53 1.86 -21.14 -9.44
N PRO A 54 0.93 -22.13 -9.29
CA PRO A 54 -0.19 -22.03 -8.37
C PRO A 54 0.26 -21.89 -6.91
N PRO A 55 -0.54 -21.22 -6.07
CA PRO A 55 -0.15 -20.88 -4.70
C PRO A 55 0.23 -22.07 -3.82
N ASN A 56 -0.47 -23.19 -3.99
CA ASN A 56 -0.25 -24.42 -3.23
C ASN A 56 1.13 -25.01 -3.47
N SER A 57 1.66 -24.93 -4.69
CA SER A 57 2.98 -25.46 -5.01
C SER A 57 4.08 -24.77 -4.21
N PHE A 58 3.88 -23.52 -3.75
CA PHE A 58 4.79 -22.85 -2.82
C PHE A 58 4.60 -23.29 -1.36
N MET A 59 3.38 -23.68 -0.97
CA MET A 59 3.10 -24.22 0.37
C MET A 59 3.78 -25.57 0.58
N ASP A 60 3.60 -26.48 -0.38
CA ASP A 60 4.18 -27.81 -0.36
C ASP A 60 5.71 -27.72 -0.38
N PHE A 61 6.25 -26.84 -1.23
CA PHE A 61 7.68 -26.53 -1.27
C PHE A 61 8.23 -25.97 0.06
N ILE A 62 7.47 -25.12 0.78
CA ILE A 62 7.91 -24.60 2.08
C ILE A 62 7.84 -25.67 3.18
N HIS A 63 6.91 -26.62 3.10
CA HIS A 63 6.92 -27.80 3.97
C HIS A 63 8.19 -28.64 3.74
N ASP A 64 8.48 -29.01 2.50
CA ASP A 64 9.69 -29.78 2.12
C ASP A 64 10.98 -29.02 2.52
N LEU A 65 11.02 -27.69 2.35
CA LEU A 65 12.16 -26.85 2.78
C LEU A 65 12.32 -26.81 4.31
N LYS A 66 11.23 -26.88 5.07
CA LYS A 66 11.21 -26.91 6.54
C LYS A 66 11.69 -28.26 7.08
N GLU A 67 11.38 -29.34 6.38
CA GLU A 67 11.88 -30.69 6.68
C GLU A 67 13.38 -30.78 6.36
N TYR A 68 13.80 -30.42 5.15
CA TYR A 68 15.20 -30.38 4.74
C TYR A 68 16.07 -29.49 5.64
N GLY A 69 15.56 -28.33 6.06
CA GLY A 69 16.26 -27.41 6.96
C GLY A 69 16.58 -28.00 8.33
N LYS A 70 15.71 -28.88 8.86
CA LYS A 70 15.94 -29.63 10.10
C LYS A 70 16.97 -30.74 9.92
N GLU A 71 16.89 -31.49 8.83
CA GLU A 71 17.76 -32.67 8.61
C GLU A 71 19.20 -32.34 8.17
N LYS A 72 19.39 -31.27 7.37
CA LYS A 72 20.64 -31.07 6.61
C LYS A 72 21.44 -29.82 6.98
N LEU A 73 20.83 -28.81 7.62
CA LEU A 73 21.45 -27.48 7.73
C LEU A 73 21.83 -27.01 9.14
N ASN A 74 21.53 -27.78 10.19
CA ASN A 74 21.91 -27.49 11.60
C ASN A 74 21.67 -26.02 12.02
N HIS A 75 20.64 -25.37 11.46
CA HIS A 75 20.23 -23.98 11.68
C HIS A 75 21.30 -22.87 11.48
N LYS A 76 22.50 -23.18 10.98
CA LYS A 76 23.64 -22.22 10.91
C LYS A 76 23.95 -21.69 9.51
N GLY A 77 23.35 -22.25 8.46
CA GLY A 77 23.51 -21.77 7.08
C GLY A 77 22.78 -20.45 6.82
N LYS A 78 23.46 -19.49 6.16
CA LYS A 78 22.78 -18.37 5.48
C LYS A 78 22.26 -18.87 4.13
N LEU A 79 20.96 -18.77 3.93
CA LEU A 79 20.32 -19.28 2.73
C LEU A 79 20.43 -18.24 1.61
N ASN A 80 21.20 -18.56 0.56
CA ASN A 80 21.16 -17.77 -0.67
C ASN A 80 20.13 -18.40 -1.61
N LEU A 81 18.96 -17.77 -1.71
CA LEU A 81 17.80 -18.38 -2.38
C LEU A 81 18.00 -18.60 -3.87
N SER A 82 18.91 -17.85 -4.50
CA SER A 82 19.31 -18.08 -5.90
C SER A 82 20.04 -19.41 -6.12
N LYS A 83 20.43 -20.13 -5.06
CA LYS A 83 21.13 -21.43 -5.11
C LYS A 83 20.32 -22.58 -4.52
N ILE A 84 19.16 -22.32 -3.90
CA ILE A 84 18.27 -23.39 -3.40
C ILE A 84 17.79 -24.24 -4.57
N ALA A 85 17.40 -23.56 -5.65
CA ALA A 85 16.97 -24.09 -6.94
C ALA A 85 17.78 -25.28 -7.45
N ASP A 86 19.10 -25.25 -7.21
CA ASP A 86 20.06 -26.22 -7.76
C ASP A 86 20.41 -27.32 -6.73
N GLY A 87 20.12 -27.08 -5.44
CA GLY A 87 20.69 -27.83 -4.32
C GLY A 87 19.74 -28.76 -3.56
N ILE A 88 18.42 -28.66 -3.74
CA ILE A 88 17.44 -29.48 -3.00
C ILE A 88 16.83 -30.56 -3.92
N PRO A 89 17.11 -31.87 -3.69
CA PRO A 89 16.54 -32.95 -4.51
C PRO A 89 15.00 -32.97 -4.55
N MET A 90 14.33 -32.51 -3.49
CA MET A 90 12.85 -32.42 -3.44
C MET A 90 12.26 -31.42 -4.44
N LEU A 91 13.02 -30.42 -4.93
CA LEU A 91 12.58 -29.57 -6.05
C LEU A 91 12.26 -30.38 -7.31
N ARG A 92 12.86 -31.56 -7.48
CA ARG A 92 12.57 -32.45 -8.62
C ARG A 92 11.15 -33.00 -8.62
N ARG A 93 10.42 -32.99 -7.48
CA ARG A 93 8.99 -33.37 -7.45
C ARG A 93 8.08 -32.32 -8.08
N HIS A 94 8.48 -31.05 -8.07
CA HIS A 94 7.72 -29.96 -8.70
C HIS A 94 8.16 -29.69 -10.16
N HIS A 95 9.29 -30.26 -10.60
CA HIS A 95 9.75 -30.22 -12.01
C HIS A 95 8.73 -30.82 -12.99
N ASP A 96 7.99 -31.84 -12.56
CA ASP A 96 6.99 -32.53 -13.39
C ASP A 96 5.77 -31.64 -13.69
N LEU A 97 5.60 -30.53 -12.97
CA LEU A 97 4.47 -29.61 -13.07
C LEU A 97 4.86 -28.21 -13.57
N TYR A 98 6.07 -27.74 -13.30
CA TYR A 98 6.55 -26.39 -13.67
C TYR A 98 8.01 -26.39 -14.11
N SER A 99 8.35 -25.55 -15.09
CA SER A 99 9.75 -25.35 -15.45
C SER A 99 10.52 -24.67 -14.31
N GLN A 100 11.71 -25.18 -14.03
CA GLN A 100 12.59 -24.70 -12.96
C GLN A 100 12.83 -23.17 -13.00
N PRO A 101 13.08 -22.52 -14.17
CA PRO A 101 13.29 -21.07 -14.23
C PRO A 101 12.07 -20.27 -13.79
N THR A 102 10.87 -20.70 -14.21
CA THR A 102 9.60 -20.06 -13.84
C THR A 102 9.33 -20.20 -12.35
N PHE A 103 9.46 -21.42 -11.81
CA PHE A 103 9.26 -21.68 -10.38
C PHE A 103 10.21 -20.85 -9.51
N ASN A 104 11.49 -20.80 -9.90
CA ASN A 104 12.50 -19.99 -9.22
C ASN A 104 12.19 -18.50 -9.28
N SER A 105 11.71 -17.99 -10.42
CA SER A 105 11.37 -16.57 -10.59
C SER A 105 10.20 -16.17 -9.69
N ASP A 106 9.09 -16.90 -9.76
CA ASP A 106 7.90 -16.61 -8.96
C ASP A 106 8.17 -16.79 -7.46
N PHE A 107 8.91 -17.84 -7.07
CA PHE A 107 9.29 -18.05 -5.66
C PHE A 107 10.21 -16.94 -5.13
N ASN A 108 11.19 -16.48 -5.92
CA ASN A 108 12.04 -15.35 -5.52
C ASN A 108 11.23 -14.04 -5.38
N ALA A 109 10.23 -13.80 -6.23
CA ALA A 109 9.34 -12.65 -6.11
C ALA A 109 8.49 -12.71 -4.82
N LEU A 110 7.93 -13.89 -4.52
CA LEU A 110 7.20 -14.15 -3.29
C LEU A 110 8.10 -13.98 -2.06
N PHE A 111 9.31 -14.52 -2.10
CA PHE A 111 10.30 -14.39 -1.04
C PHE A 111 10.68 -12.92 -0.75
N ILE A 112 11.00 -12.14 -1.79
CA ILE A 112 11.37 -10.72 -1.63
C ILE A 112 10.20 -9.94 -0.99
N THR A 113 8.97 -10.28 -1.35
CA THR A 113 7.74 -9.68 -0.80
C THR A 113 7.56 -10.03 0.68
N ALA A 114 7.73 -11.31 1.05
CA ALA A 114 7.62 -11.80 2.42
C ALA A 114 8.73 -11.27 3.34
N ALA A 115 9.99 -11.44 2.93
CA ALA A 115 11.16 -11.18 3.78
C ALA A 115 11.65 -9.72 3.77
N ARG A 116 11.32 -8.94 2.72
CA ARG A 116 11.80 -7.57 2.49
C ARG A 116 13.34 -7.40 2.54
N ARG A 117 14.09 -8.51 2.52
CA ARG A 117 15.56 -8.62 2.64
C ARG A 117 16.03 -9.77 1.76
N LYS A 118 17.18 -9.62 1.10
CA LYS A 118 17.70 -10.63 0.16
C LYS A 118 18.47 -11.78 0.81
N ASN A 119 19.02 -11.58 2.01
CA ASN A 119 19.86 -12.55 2.72
C ASN A 119 19.37 -12.68 4.17
N ILE A 120 18.94 -13.89 4.57
CA ILE A 120 18.58 -14.28 5.94
C ILE A 120 18.99 -15.73 6.20
N TYR A 121 18.97 -16.15 7.46
CA TYR A 121 19.23 -17.55 7.85
C TYR A 121 18.08 -18.46 7.41
N THR A 122 18.37 -19.73 7.15
CA THR A 122 17.40 -20.69 6.56
C THR A 122 16.16 -20.87 7.40
N ASP A 123 16.33 -21.00 8.71
CA ASP A 123 15.27 -21.14 9.70
C ASP A 123 14.30 -19.94 9.67
N LEU A 124 14.85 -18.73 9.74
CA LEU A 124 14.09 -17.49 9.65
C LEU A 124 13.45 -17.31 8.27
N ALA A 125 14.11 -17.76 7.19
CA ALA A 125 13.55 -17.72 5.84
C ALA A 125 12.30 -18.60 5.74
N VAL A 126 12.39 -19.85 6.17
CA VAL A 126 11.26 -20.78 6.20
C VAL A 126 10.13 -20.22 7.06
N GLU A 127 10.41 -19.74 8.27
CA GLU A 127 9.38 -19.20 9.16
C GLU A 127 8.69 -17.96 8.58
N VAL A 128 9.44 -17.04 7.97
CA VAL A 128 8.88 -15.82 7.37
C VAL A 128 8.01 -16.14 6.15
N ILE A 129 8.40 -17.09 5.31
CA ILE A 129 7.59 -17.48 4.14
C ILE A 129 6.38 -18.31 4.56
N ASP A 130 6.52 -19.24 5.51
CA ASP A 130 5.40 -20.00 6.09
C ASP A 130 4.38 -19.05 6.73
N ARG A 131 4.83 -18.09 7.54
CA ARG A 131 3.97 -17.07 8.14
C ARG A 131 3.29 -16.19 7.08
N TYR A 132 4.02 -15.77 6.05
CA TYR A 132 3.46 -15.01 4.93
C TYR A 132 2.38 -15.82 4.24
N LEU A 133 2.70 -17.01 3.71
CA LEU A 133 1.75 -17.86 2.98
C LEU A 133 0.49 -18.23 3.79
N ASN A 134 0.58 -18.32 5.13
CA ASN A 134 -0.59 -18.55 5.99
C ASN A 134 -1.50 -17.33 6.16
N ASP A 135 -1.01 -16.10 5.95
CA ASP A 135 -1.81 -14.88 6.03
C ASP A 135 -2.87 -14.87 4.93
N GLY A 136 -4.11 -14.60 5.34
CA GLY A 136 -5.27 -14.49 4.46
C GLY A 136 -5.05 -13.52 3.30
N GLN A 137 -4.32 -12.42 3.53
CA GLN A 137 -4.11 -11.38 2.51
C GLN A 137 -3.21 -11.81 1.36
N THR A 138 -2.35 -12.84 1.50
CA THR A 138 -1.39 -13.18 0.44
C THR A 138 -2.03 -13.68 -0.85
N VAL A 139 -3.33 -14.03 -0.81
CA VAL A 139 -4.12 -14.32 -2.00
C VAL A 139 -4.06 -13.20 -3.04
N GLU A 140 -3.90 -11.94 -2.62
CA GLU A 140 -3.78 -10.79 -3.52
C GLU A 140 -2.50 -10.83 -4.39
N SER A 141 -1.49 -11.59 -3.95
CA SER A 141 -0.25 -11.82 -4.72
C SER A 141 -0.35 -13.02 -5.67
N PHE A 142 -1.43 -13.80 -5.61
CA PHE A 142 -1.54 -15.05 -6.37
C PHE A 142 -1.89 -14.80 -7.85
N PRO A 143 -1.32 -15.58 -8.79
CA PRO A 143 -1.70 -15.51 -10.20
C PRO A 143 -3.21 -15.68 -10.39
N GLY A 144 -3.81 -14.81 -11.21
CA GLY A 144 -5.24 -14.83 -11.49
C GLY A 144 -6.15 -14.36 -10.35
N PHE A 145 -5.61 -13.83 -9.24
CA PHE A 145 -6.45 -13.17 -8.24
C PHE A 145 -7.12 -11.92 -8.83
N PRO A 146 -8.44 -11.72 -8.64
CA PRO A 146 -9.14 -10.54 -9.13
C PRO A 146 -8.54 -9.23 -8.59
N LYS A 147 -8.17 -8.30 -9.48
CA LYS A 147 -7.72 -6.95 -9.10
C LYS A 147 -8.89 -6.11 -8.60
N ALA A 148 -8.68 -5.39 -7.50
CA ALA A 148 -9.69 -4.48 -6.95
C ALA A 148 -9.97 -3.28 -7.90
N PRO A 149 -11.22 -2.80 -7.96
CA PRO A 149 -11.63 -1.69 -8.82
C PRO A 149 -11.02 -0.35 -8.40
N SER A 150 -10.94 0.59 -9.34
CA SER A 150 -10.30 1.90 -9.10
C SER A 150 -11.21 2.77 -8.25
N ARG A 151 -10.71 3.27 -7.11
CA ARG A 151 -11.52 4.15 -6.24
C ARG A 151 -11.98 5.40 -7.02
N PRO A 152 -13.15 5.99 -6.73
CA PRO A 152 -13.71 7.12 -7.49
C PRO A 152 -12.74 8.29 -7.70
N ILE A 153 -11.99 8.67 -6.67
CA ILE A 153 -10.96 9.73 -6.74
C ILE A 153 -9.74 9.33 -7.59
N SER A 154 -9.39 8.04 -7.65
CA SER A 154 -8.32 7.53 -8.51
C SER A 154 -8.75 7.55 -9.96
N ALA A 155 -9.99 7.14 -10.27
CA ALA A 155 -10.58 7.20 -11.61
C ALA A 155 -10.63 8.65 -12.14
N TYR A 156 -11.15 9.59 -11.34
CA TYR A 156 -11.15 11.02 -11.68
C TYR A 156 -9.74 11.57 -11.92
N VAL A 157 -8.78 11.27 -11.04
CA VAL A 157 -7.39 11.72 -11.23
C VAL A 157 -6.78 11.09 -12.49
N SER A 158 -7.08 9.83 -12.82
CA SER A 158 -6.57 9.21 -14.05
C SER A 158 -7.14 9.82 -15.33
N GLU A 159 -8.44 10.13 -15.39
CA GLU A 159 -9.04 10.84 -16.52
C GLU A 159 -8.41 12.24 -16.72
N ASN A 160 -7.99 12.90 -15.63
CA ASN A 160 -7.44 14.26 -15.64
C ASN A 160 -5.90 14.30 -15.60
N LEU A 161 -5.20 13.17 -15.73
CA LEU A 161 -3.73 13.08 -15.72
C LEU A 161 -3.06 13.99 -16.76
N ASN A 162 -3.69 14.17 -17.92
CA ASN A 162 -3.17 14.99 -19.02
C ASN A 162 -3.08 16.49 -18.66
N VAL A 163 -3.88 16.94 -17.68
CA VAL A 163 -3.86 18.31 -17.14
C VAL A 163 -2.80 18.44 -16.04
N ALA A 164 -2.52 17.36 -15.31
CA ALA A 164 -1.65 17.35 -14.14
C ALA A 164 -0.15 17.24 -14.47
N ARG A 165 0.48 18.37 -14.81
CA ARG A 165 1.94 18.45 -15.08
C ARG A 165 2.85 18.43 -13.84
N GLY A 166 2.45 17.72 -12.78
CA GLY A 166 3.26 17.54 -11.57
C GLY A 166 2.46 17.19 -10.31
N ILE A 167 3.19 16.90 -9.23
CA ILE A 167 2.61 16.48 -7.92
C ILE A 167 1.61 17.51 -7.38
N ASN A 168 1.90 18.81 -7.53
CA ASN A 168 1.03 19.88 -7.05
C ASN A 168 -0.34 19.88 -7.75
N GLU A 169 -0.39 19.60 -9.06
CA GLU A 169 -1.65 19.53 -9.82
C GLU A 169 -2.45 18.25 -9.44
N LEU A 170 -1.77 17.12 -9.19
CA LEU A 170 -2.43 15.93 -8.63
C LEU A 170 -3.07 16.19 -7.26
N VAL A 171 -2.46 17.06 -6.44
CA VAL A 171 -3.03 17.50 -5.16
C VAL A 171 -4.24 18.43 -5.37
N LYS A 172 -4.22 19.32 -6.37
CA LYS A 172 -5.38 20.15 -6.72
C LYS A 172 -6.57 19.31 -7.18
N LEU A 173 -6.38 18.39 -8.13
CA LEU A 173 -7.42 17.47 -8.58
C LEU A 173 -8.05 16.69 -7.41
N ARG A 174 -7.24 16.18 -6.47
CA ARG A 174 -7.77 15.51 -5.27
C ARG A 174 -8.58 16.44 -4.37
N LYS A 175 -8.21 17.73 -4.28
CA LYS A 175 -8.99 18.73 -3.53
C LYS A 175 -10.28 19.09 -4.26
N GLU A 176 -10.28 19.25 -5.58
CA GLU A 176 -11.45 19.53 -6.41
C GLU A 176 -12.50 18.41 -6.36
N PHE A 177 -12.05 17.16 -6.34
CA PHE A 177 -12.94 16.01 -6.08
C PHE A 177 -13.54 16.05 -4.67
N ALA A 178 -12.76 16.47 -3.66
CA ALA A 178 -13.20 16.53 -2.27
C ALA A 178 -14.09 17.75 -1.94
N SER A 179 -13.92 18.88 -2.64
CA SER A 179 -14.75 20.08 -2.47
C SER A 179 -16.16 19.93 -3.02
N GLY A 180 -16.42 18.89 -3.83
CA GLY A 180 -17.75 18.63 -4.40
C GLY A 180 -18.20 19.68 -5.41
N THR A 181 -17.26 20.48 -5.93
CA THR A 181 -17.40 21.48 -6.98
C THR A 181 -17.60 20.87 -8.37
N ILE A 182 -17.22 19.60 -8.54
CA ILE A 182 -17.47 18.79 -9.73
C ILE A 182 -18.60 17.78 -9.46
N ASP A 183 -19.25 17.30 -10.52
CA ASP A 183 -20.15 16.18 -10.40
C ASP A 183 -19.37 14.87 -10.21
N THR A 184 -19.21 14.47 -8.95
CA THR A 184 -18.56 13.21 -8.59
C THR A 184 -19.45 11.99 -8.83
N LYS A 185 -20.76 12.16 -9.11
CA LYS A 185 -21.75 11.06 -9.08
C LYS A 185 -21.37 9.93 -10.05
N LYS A 186 -21.01 10.26 -11.29
CA LYS A 186 -20.51 9.30 -12.31
C LYS A 186 -19.46 8.34 -11.71
N TYR A 187 -18.44 8.87 -11.03
CA TYR A 187 -17.34 8.06 -10.49
C TYR A 187 -17.76 7.16 -9.32
N PHE A 188 -18.81 7.51 -8.58
CA PHE A 188 -19.35 6.64 -7.53
C PHE A 188 -20.27 5.57 -8.11
N ASP A 189 -21.09 5.92 -9.10
CA ASP A 189 -21.99 4.97 -9.78
C ASP A 189 -21.17 3.90 -10.54
N THR A 190 -20.20 4.31 -11.39
CA THR A 190 -19.29 3.37 -12.08
C THR A 190 -18.47 2.53 -11.09
N TYR A 191 -18.04 3.09 -9.95
CA TYR A 191 -17.33 2.32 -8.93
C TYR A 191 -18.20 1.26 -8.27
N ALA A 192 -19.52 1.50 -8.12
CA ALA A 192 -20.45 0.51 -7.60
C ALA A 192 -20.65 -0.64 -8.61
N GLU A 193 -20.81 -0.34 -9.91
CA GLU A 193 -20.88 -1.31 -11.00
C GLU A 193 -19.59 -2.16 -11.08
N GLU A 194 -18.42 -1.52 -11.04
CA GLU A 194 -17.13 -2.23 -10.99
C GLU A 194 -17.00 -3.11 -9.72
N CYS A 195 -17.53 -2.66 -8.58
CA CYS A 195 -17.54 -3.44 -7.34
C CYS A 195 -18.47 -4.66 -7.42
N GLU A 196 -19.58 -4.58 -8.13
CA GLU A 196 -20.49 -5.72 -8.35
C GLU A 196 -19.82 -6.79 -9.21
N VAL A 197 -19.24 -6.39 -10.35
CA VAL A 197 -18.43 -7.28 -11.21
C VAL A 197 -17.23 -7.84 -10.45
N TYR A 198 -16.62 -7.07 -9.55
CA TYR A 198 -15.52 -7.53 -8.70
C TYR A 198 -15.98 -8.59 -7.69
N VAL A 199 -17.14 -8.43 -7.07
CA VAL A 199 -17.75 -9.43 -6.18
C VAL A 199 -18.01 -10.75 -6.92
N GLU A 200 -18.52 -10.71 -8.16
CA GLU A 200 -18.68 -11.92 -8.96
C GLU A 200 -17.34 -12.61 -9.25
N LYS A 201 -16.33 -11.84 -9.68
CA LYS A 201 -14.99 -12.37 -9.96
C LYS A 201 -14.38 -13.02 -8.72
N LEU A 202 -14.57 -12.44 -7.53
CA LEU A 202 -14.14 -13.03 -6.26
C LEU A 202 -14.90 -14.32 -5.91
N LYS A 203 -16.22 -14.39 -6.12
CA LYS A 203 -17.02 -15.62 -5.92
C LYS A 203 -16.55 -16.74 -6.85
N LYS A 204 -16.44 -16.46 -8.16
CA LYS A 204 -15.95 -17.39 -9.19
C LYS A 204 -14.51 -17.86 -8.88
N TYR A 205 -13.64 -16.99 -8.38
CA TYR A 205 -12.28 -17.35 -7.95
C TYR A 205 -12.29 -18.28 -6.71
N LEU A 206 -13.14 -17.98 -5.73
CA LEU A 206 -13.29 -18.79 -4.51
C LEU A 206 -13.80 -20.20 -4.84
N GLU A 207 -14.80 -20.32 -5.71
CA GLU A 207 -15.35 -21.61 -6.18
C GLU A 207 -14.28 -22.41 -6.94
N LYS A 208 -13.68 -21.82 -7.99
CA LYS A 208 -12.68 -22.48 -8.86
C LYS A 208 -11.43 -22.96 -8.08
N ASN A 209 -11.07 -22.27 -7.00
CA ASN A 209 -9.88 -22.58 -6.21
C ASN A 209 -10.21 -23.12 -4.79
N SER A 210 -11.46 -23.49 -4.50
CA SER A 210 -11.88 -23.87 -3.13
C SER A 210 -11.12 -25.07 -2.56
N SER A 211 -10.75 -26.04 -3.40
CA SER A 211 -9.91 -27.18 -3.00
C SER A 211 -8.43 -26.83 -2.78
N LYS A 212 -7.99 -25.67 -3.28
CA LYS A 212 -6.59 -25.21 -3.23
C LYS A 212 -6.37 -24.23 -2.07
N LEU A 213 -7.29 -23.30 -1.87
CA LEU A 213 -7.18 -22.25 -0.85
C LEU A 213 -7.31 -22.81 0.58
N ARG A 214 -6.44 -22.33 1.50
CA ARG A 214 -6.57 -22.61 2.95
C ARG A 214 -7.77 -21.88 3.55
N GLU A 215 -8.16 -22.28 4.76
CA GLU A 215 -9.30 -21.64 5.45
C GLU A 215 -9.05 -20.15 5.76
N THR A 216 -7.80 -19.75 6.02
CA THR A 216 -7.42 -18.33 6.19
C THR A 216 -7.63 -17.53 4.91
N HIS A 217 -7.26 -18.10 3.75
CA HIS A 217 -7.48 -17.52 2.43
C HIS A 217 -8.97 -17.42 2.08
N LYS A 218 -9.74 -18.49 2.32
CA LYS A 218 -11.21 -18.49 2.14
C LYS A 218 -11.87 -17.43 2.99
N THR A 219 -11.54 -17.39 4.29
CA THR A 219 -12.03 -16.39 5.24
C THR A 219 -11.69 -14.96 4.78
N TYR A 220 -10.48 -14.72 4.27
CA TYR A 220 -10.10 -13.42 3.72
C TYR A 220 -10.96 -13.03 2.52
N ILE A 221 -11.11 -13.92 1.53
CA ILE A 221 -11.90 -13.68 0.32
C ILE A 221 -13.39 -13.48 0.65
N THR A 222 -13.96 -14.29 1.55
CA THR A 222 -15.33 -14.12 2.03
C THR A 222 -15.52 -12.78 2.76
N ASN A 223 -14.55 -12.35 3.56
CA ASN A 223 -14.60 -11.04 4.22
C ASN A 223 -14.41 -9.88 3.23
N LEU A 224 -13.60 -10.06 2.18
CA LEU A 224 -13.44 -9.10 1.10
C LEU A 224 -14.75 -8.96 0.30
N ILE A 225 -15.37 -10.07 -0.11
CA ILE A 225 -16.71 -10.11 -0.72
C ILE A 225 -17.72 -9.35 0.15
N LYS A 226 -17.82 -9.67 1.45
CA LYS A 226 -18.73 -8.98 2.39
C LYS A 226 -18.48 -7.48 2.48
N ARG A 227 -17.22 -7.03 2.44
CA ARG A 227 -16.87 -5.58 2.47
C ARG A 227 -17.24 -4.89 1.16
N THR A 228 -16.98 -5.53 0.02
CA THR A 228 -17.29 -4.97 -1.31
C THR A 228 -18.80 -4.95 -1.58
N SER A 229 -19.53 -6.02 -1.23
CA SER A 229 -21.00 -6.05 -1.35
C SER A 229 -21.67 -4.91 -0.58
N LYS A 230 -21.18 -4.55 0.62
CA LYS A 230 -21.67 -3.37 1.35
C LYS A 230 -21.54 -2.05 0.60
N ILE A 231 -20.64 -1.94 -0.38
CA ILE A 231 -20.50 -0.75 -1.24
C ILE A 231 -21.62 -0.76 -2.29
N VAL A 232 -21.88 -1.91 -2.92
CA VAL A 232 -22.96 -2.12 -3.89
C VAL A 232 -24.33 -1.94 -3.23
N ASP A 233 -24.54 -2.54 -2.05
CA ASP A 233 -25.76 -2.44 -1.25
C ASP A 233 -25.95 -1.03 -0.63
N SER A 234 -24.89 -0.22 -0.54
CA SER A 234 -25.01 1.15 -0.05
C SER A 234 -25.67 2.02 -1.12
N LYS A 235 -26.92 2.41 -0.85
CA LYS A 235 -27.69 3.36 -1.67
C LYS A 235 -26.80 4.55 -2.08
N PRO A 236 -26.93 5.03 -3.34
CA PRO A 236 -25.98 5.96 -3.95
C PRO A 236 -25.67 7.11 -3.01
N TYR A 237 -24.37 7.36 -2.81
CA TYR A 237 -23.80 8.22 -1.78
C TYR A 237 -24.62 9.50 -1.61
N LYS A 238 -25.62 9.45 -0.72
CA LYS A 238 -26.37 10.64 -0.35
C LYS A 238 -25.32 11.52 0.29
N LYS A 239 -24.94 12.59 -0.41
CA LYS A 239 -24.22 13.71 0.20
C LYS A 239 -25.06 14.07 1.42
N THR A 240 -24.61 13.64 2.60
CA THR A 240 -24.91 14.32 3.83
C THR A 240 -24.28 15.69 3.63
N LYS A 241 -25.06 16.59 3.01
CA LYS A 241 -24.94 18.01 3.30
C LYS A 241 -24.82 18.04 4.80
N LYS A 242 -23.64 18.40 5.31
CA LYS A 242 -23.51 18.77 6.71
C LYS A 242 -24.63 19.77 6.91
N GLU A 243 -25.58 19.44 7.78
CA GLU A 243 -26.72 20.33 7.99
C GLU A 243 -26.15 21.70 8.34
N LYS A 244 -26.66 22.73 7.66
CA LYS A 244 -26.04 24.06 7.63
C LYS A 244 -26.01 24.57 9.06
N LYS A 245 -24.85 24.46 9.72
CA LYS A 245 -24.72 24.72 11.16
C LYS A 245 -25.31 26.09 11.48
N THR A 246 -26.31 26.11 12.34
CA THR A 246 -26.95 27.34 12.77
C THR A 246 -25.96 28.23 13.51
N ALA A 247 -26.25 29.52 13.61
CA ALA A 247 -25.44 30.46 14.39
C ALA A 247 -25.28 30.00 15.87
N PHE A 248 -26.29 29.32 16.41
CA PHE A 248 -26.23 28.72 17.73
C PHE A 248 -25.27 27.52 17.82
N GLU A 249 -25.24 26.63 16.83
CA GLU A 249 -24.26 25.53 16.80
C GLU A 249 -22.82 26.04 16.73
N TRP A 250 -22.57 27.09 15.94
CA TRP A 250 -21.26 27.76 15.92
C TRP A 250 -20.90 28.38 17.27
N TYR A 251 -21.88 28.88 18.03
CA TYR A 251 -21.67 29.34 19.40
C TYR A 251 -21.41 28.19 20.39
N LYS A 252 -22.09 27.04 20.26
CA LYS A 252 -21.84 25.82 21.05
C LYS A 252 -20.43 25.26 20.80
N ASP A 253 -19.99 25.22 19.54
CA ASP A 253 -18.64 24.82 19.13
C ASP A 253 -17.56 25.80 19.62
N ALA A 254 -17.82 27.11 19.58
CA ALA A 254 -16.87 28.13 20.02
C ALA A 254 -16.70 28.19 21.55
N ASN A 255 -17.63 27.62 22.31
CA ASN A 255 -17.65 27.64 23.77
C ASN A 255 -17.74 26.21 24.37
N PRO A 256 -16.78 25.31 24.07
CA PRO A 256 -16.87 23.91 24.45
C PRO A 256 -16.77 23.69 25.98
N GLU A 257 -16.16 24.65 26.69
CA GLU A 257 -15.96 24.61 28.15
C GLU A 257 -17.16 25.15 28.94
N LEU A 258 -18.03 25.96 28.33
CA LEU A 258 -19.20 26.53 29.02
C LEU A 258 -20.23 25.44 29.36
N TYR A 259 -20.45 25.26 30.66
CA TYR A 259 -21.35 24.24 31.22
C TYR A 259 -20.97 22.80 30.86
N ALA A 260 -19.67 22.53 30.63
CA ALA A 260 -19.15 21.19 30.40
C ALA A 260 -19.30 20.25 31.62
N ASP A 261 -19.61 20.80 32.80
CA ASP A 261 -19.95 20.09 34.04
C ASP A 261 -21.40 19.55 34.08
N ARG A 262 -22.19 19.76 33.01
CA ARG A 262 -23.62 19.43 32.96
C ARG A 262 -23.94 18.37 31.90
N ASP A 263 -25.08 17.72 32.11
CA ASP A 263 -25.78 16.93 31.10
C ASP A 263 -26.06 17.76 29.85
N GLU A 264 -26.05 17.09 28.69
CA GLU A 264 -26.12 17.76 27.38
C GLU A 264 -27.42 18.57 27.18
N GLU A 265 -28.55 18.09 27.70
CA GLU A 265 -29.84 18.78 27.60
C GLU A 265 -29.88 20.08 28.43
N THR A 266 -29.39 20.05 29.68
CA THR A 266 -29.29 21.24 30.53
C THR A 266 -28.21 22.21 30.03
N ARG A 267 -27.10 21.68 29.52
CA ARG A 267 -26.04 22.46 28.87
C ARG A 267 -26.61 23.24 27.69
N ASP A 268 -27.31 22.58 26.76
CA ASP A 268 -27.85 23.23 25.57
C ASP A 268 -28.92 24.27 25.91
N ARG A 269 -29.81 24.00 26.87
CA ARG A 269 -30.75 25.00 27.39
C ARG A 269 -30.05 26.24 27.98
N LYS A 270 -28.91 26.07 28.66
CA LYS A 270 -28.13 27.19 29.22
C LYS A 270 -27.31 27.93 28.16
N LEU A 271 -26.78 27.22 27.16
CA LEU A 271 -26.07 27.82 26.03
C LEU A 271 -27.03 28.62 25.17
N GLN A 272 -28.23 28.10 24.84
CA GLN A 272 -29.25 28.82 24.08
C GLN A 272 -29.65 30.11 24.78
N ARG A 273 -29.95 30.05 26.10
CA ARG A 273 -30.25 31.23 26.91
C ARG A 273 -29.10 32.24 27.03
N LYS A 274 -27.84 31.83 26.82
CA LYS A 274 -26.71 32.75 26.69
C LYS A 274 -26.65 33.35 25.28
N PHE A 275 -26.80 32.53 24.24
CA PHE A 275 -26.81 32.95 22.84
C PHE A 275 -27.91 33.98 22.55
N ASP A 276 -29.11 33.77 23.09
CA ASP A 276 -30.24 34.71 22.96
C ASP A 276 -30.02 36.03 23.71
N LYS A 277 -29.03 36.09 24.61
CA LYS A 277 -28.64 37.26 25.41
C LYS A 277 -27.30 37.89 24.99
N LEU A 278 -26.66 37.38 23.94
CA LEU A 278 -25.48 38.01 23.36
C LEU A 278 -25.84 39.40 22.84
N GLU A 279 -24.85 40.31 22.82
CA GLU A 279 -25.06 41.59 22.15
C GLU A 279 -25.28 41.38 20.64
N GLU A 280 -26.05 42.27 20.03
CA GLU A 280 -26.40 42.17 18.60
C GLU A 280 -25.16 42.10 17.70
N ILE A 281 -24.07 42.77 18.10
CA ILE A 281 -22.76 42.72 17.42
C ILE A 281 -22.16 41.31 17.47
N GLU A 282 -22.14 40.67 18.64
CA GLU A 282 -21.58 39.33 18.83
C GLU A 282 -22.43 38.26 18.12
N LYS A 283 -23.75 38.35 18.28
CA LYS A 283 -24.71 37.46 17.60
C LYS A 283 -24.55 37.52 16.08
N ARG A 284 -24.37 38.73 15.53
CA ARG A 284 -24.13 38.97 14.10
C ARG A 284 -22.80 38.39 13.59
N VAL A 285 -21.80 38.14 14.46
CA VAL A 285 -20.59 37.39 14.08
C VAL A 285 -20.94 35.92 13.81
N TYR A 286 -21.68 35.28 14.71
CA TYR A 286 -22.11 33.89 14.53
C TYR A 286 -23.09 33.72 13.38
N GLU A 287 -23.98 34.68 13.15
CA GLU A 287 -24.88 34.70 11.97
C GLU A 287 -24.11 34.85 10.66
N LYS A 288 -23.05 35.69 10.60
CA LYS A 288 -22.15 35.77 9.44
C LYS A 288 -21.37 34.46 9.22
N ILE A 289 -20.86 33.84 10.28
CA ILE A 289 -20.14 32.56 10.19
C ILE A 289 -21.10 31.47 9.68
N ALA A 290 -22.33 31.42 10.19
CA ALA A 290 -23.36 30.53 9.68
C ALA A 290 -23.62 30.80 8.18
N ALA A 291 -23.91 32.05 7.80
CA ALA A 291 -24.19 32.42 6.41
C ALA A 291 -23.05 32.15 5.40
N ILE A 292 -21.79 32.21 5.85
CA ILE A 292 -20.61 31.86 5.03
C ILE A 292 -20.48 30.34 4.87
N ASN A 293 -20.85 29.57 5.89
CA ASN A 293 -20.73 28.10 5.92
C ASN A 293 -22.04 27.37 5.59
N SER A 294 -23.08 28.09 5.16
CA SER A 294 -24.41 27.57 4.87
C SER A 294 -24.63 27.33 3.38
#